data_AF-A0A958KN43-F1
#
_entry.id   AF-A0A958KN43-F1
#
_cell.length_a   1.000
_cell.length_b   1.000
_cell.length_c   1.000
_cell.angle_alpha   90.00
_cell.angle_beta   90.00
_cell.angle_gamma   90.00
#
_symmetry.space_group_name_H-M   'P 1'
#
loop_
_entity.id
_entity.type
_entity.pdbx_description
1 polymer ?
#
loop_
_entity_poly.entity_id
_entity_poly.type
_entity_poly.pdbx_seq_one_letter_code
_entity_poly.pdbx_strand_id
1 'polypeptide(L)'
;MRRSFLIIGICLAAMALSSHADVIAPDACKEFDGTPKTLRSCDGKEVTFSADITTFVMQHPTGLHDMPSPKPGKHSIKHEAYVDFGEPPTQIVLTSSKPIYCVDRIQVTGTVDMVALGGAKGTKSGYANPWIKVKHFECLDE
;
A
#
# COMPACT_ATOMS: atom_id res chain seq x y z
N MET A 1 46.41 11.91 -59.40
CA MET A 1 45.25 12.61 -58.80
C MET A 1 44.23 11.57 -58.34
N ARG A 2 44.21 11.23 -57.04
CA ARG A 2 43.25 10.28 -56.45
C ARG A 2 42.13 11.07 -55.78
N ARG A 3 40.88 10.88 -56.21
CA ARG A 3 39.69 11.48 -55.59
C ARG A 3 39.09 10.46 -54.63
N SER A 4 39.21 10.74 -53.33
CA SER A 4 38.52 10.02 -52.27
C SER A 4 37.07 10.54 -52.19
N PHE A 5 36.10 9.64 -52.33
CA PHE A 5 34.70 9.90 -51.97
C PHE A 5 34.43 9.23 -50.63
N LEU A 6 34.17 10.03 -49.60
CA LEU A 6 33.70 9.60 -48.30
C LEU A 6 32.19 9.82 -48.28
N ILE A 7 31.40 8.75 -48.36
CA ILE A 7 29.94 8.82 -48.19
C ILE A 7 29.64 8.61 -46.70
N ILE A 8 29.22 9.69 -46.05
CA ILE A 8 28.78 9.72 -44.66
C ILE A 8 27.38 9.09 -44.60
N GLY A 9 27.31 7.87 -44.08
CA GLY A 9 26.04 7.21 -43.75
C GLY A 9 25.39 7.89 -42.55
N ILE A 10 24.29 8.60 -42.80
CA ILE A 10 23.42 9.13 -41.76
C ILE A 10 22.59 7.96 -41.21
N CYS A 11 22.96 7.45 -40.03
CA CYS A 11 22.10 6.58 -39.25
C CYS A 11 20.97 7.41 -38.64
N LEU A 12 19.78 7.32 -39.24
CA LEU A 12 18.53 7.74 -38.61
C LEU A 12 18.25 6.79 -37.43
N ALA A 13 18.58 7.21 -36.21
CA ALA A 13 18.16 6.51 -34.99
C ALA A 13 16.69 6.84 -34.73
N ALA A 14 15.80 5.90 -35.07
CA ALA A 14 14.42 5.93 -34.63
C ALA A 14 14.38 5.68 -33.11
N MET A 15 14.22 6.75 -32.32
CA MET A 15 13.92 6.63 -30.90
C MET A 15 12.47 6.16 -30.73
N ALA A 16 12.29 4.86 -30.52
CA ALA A 16 11.04 4.32 -30.03
C ALA A 16 10.83 4.80 -28.58
N LEU A 17 9.87 5.71 -28.37
CA LEU A 17 9.32 5.99 -27.04
C LEU A 17 8.57 4.74 -26.57
N SER A 18 9.22 3.90 -25.77
CA SER A 18 8.52 2.89 -24.97
C SER A 18 7.79 3.58 -23.82
N SER A 19 6.48 3.82 -24.01
CA SER A 19 5.56 4.12 -22.92
C SER A 19 5.42 2.87 -22.05
N HIS A 20 6.21 2.77 -20.99
CA HIS A 20 6.01 1.77 -19.94
C HIS A 20 4.81 2.24 -19.11
N ALA A 21 3.60 1.97 -19.62
CA ALA A 21 2.49 1.76 -18.72
C ALA A 21 2.81 0.43 -18.03
N ASP A 22 3.41 0.50 -16.83
CA ASP A 22 3.62 -0.66 -15.98
C ASP A 22 2.26 -1.27 -15.66
N VAL A 23 1.85 -2.23 -16.50
CA VAL A 23 0.71 -3.09 -16.25
C VAL A 23 1.13 -3.95 -15.07
N ILE A 24 0.75 -3.54 -13.87
CA ILE A 24 0.96 -4.29 -12.64
C ILE A 24 0.34 -5.67 -12.86
N ALA A 25 1.19 -6.69 -12.97
CA ALA A 25 0.75 -8.06 -13.16
C ALA A 25 -0.27 -8.44 -12.08
N PRO A 26 -1.33 -9.20 -12.40
CA PRO A 26 -2.39 -9.57 -11.45
C PRO A 26 -1.86 -10.27 -10.18
N ASP A 27 -0.67 -10.86 -10.22
CA ASP A 27 -0.02 -11.51 -9.06
C ASP A 27 0.94 -10.59 -8.27
N ALA A 28 1.23 -9.37 -8.72
CA ALA A 28 2.18 -8.46 -8.07
C ALA A 28 1.70 -7.91 -6.70
N CYS A 29 0.44 -8.15 -6.35
CA CYS A 29 -0.12 -7.81 -5.05
C CYS A 29 -0.18 -9.02 -4.09
N LYS A 30 0.13 -10.24 -4.58
CA LYS A 30 0.20 -11.43 -3.72
C LYS A 30 1.53 -11.53 -2.99
N GLU A 31 2.61 -11.06 -3.61
CA GLU A 31 3.94 -10.95 -3.03
C GLU A 31 4.44 -9.54 -3.28
N PHE A 32 4.63 -8.75 -2.22
CA PHE A 32 5.05 -7.36 -2.32
C PHE A 32 6.20 -7.05 -1.38
N ASP A 33 7.07 -6.15 -1.84
CA ASP A 33 8.44 -5.92 -1.35
C ASP A 33 8.55 -5.12 -0.05
N GLY A 34 7.44 -4.87 0.66
CA GLY A 34 7.50 -4.04 1.86
C GLY A 34 7.12 -2.58 1.67
N THR A 35 7.15 -2.04 0.45
CA THR A 35 7.19 -0.58 0.30
C THR A 35 5.80 0.08 0.22
N PRO A 36 5.64 1.34 0.70
CA PRO A 36 4.39 2.08 0.57
C PRO A 36 3.99 2.32 -0.89
N LYS A 37 4.99 2.38 -1.78
CA LYS A 37 4.78 2.59 -3.20
C LYS A 37 4.11 1.37 -3.84
N THR A 38 4.57 0.17 -3.51
CA THR A 38 3.97 -1.08 -4.01
C THR A 38 2.59 -1.28 -3.41
N LEU A 39 2.40 -1.00 -2.11
CA LEU A 39 1.07 -1.05 -1.48
C LEU A 39 0.06 -0.10 -2.12
N ARG A 40 0.43 1.16 -2.38
CA ARG A 40 -0.46 2.12 -3.08
C ARG A 40 -0.89 1.61 -4.45
N SER A 41 -0.03 0.88 -5.14
CA SER A 41 -0.32 0.30 -6.45
C SER A 41 -1.31 -0.89 -6.39
N CYS A 42 -1.57 -1.38 -5.18
CA CYS A 42 -2.50 -2.46 -4.86
C CYS A 42 -3.84 -1.97 -4.29
N ASP A 43 -4.16 -0.68 -4.36
CA ASP A 43 -5.45 -0.14 -3.91
C ASP A 43 -6.65 -0.94 -4.46
N GLY A 44 -7.58 -1.30 -3.57
CA GLY A 44 -8.75 -2.13 -3.87
C GLY A 44 -8.46 -3.62 -4.12
N LYS A 45 -7.20 -4.07 -4.06
CA LYS A 45 -6.81 -5.47 -4.27
C LYS A 45 -6.55 -6.20 -2.95
N GLU A 46 -6.76 -7.51 -2.96
CA GLU A 46 -6.39 -8.37 -1.84
C GLU A 46 -4.88 -8.62 -1.83
N VAL A 47 -4.29 -8.55 -0.65
CA VAL A 47 -2.87 -8.78 -0.38
C VAL A 47 -2.72 -9.76 0.78
N THR A 48 -1.60 -10.48 0.81
CA THR A 48 -1.18 -11.28 1.98
C THR A 48 0.27 -10.97 2.33
N PHE A 49 0.55 -10.73 3.61
CA PHE A 49 1.89 -10.39 4.06
C PHE A 49 2.13 -10.74 5.52
N SER A 50 3.40 -10.76 5.92
CA SER A 50 3.81 -10.84 7.33
C SER A 50 4.52 -9.57 7.75
N ALA A 51 4.23 -9.06 8.95
CA ALA A 51 4.78 -7.81 9.46
C ALA A 51 5.12 -7.93 10.94
N ASP A 52 6.09 -7.14 11.38
CA ASP A 52 6.43 -7.03 12.80
C ASP A 52 5.56 -5.95 13.45
N ILE A 53 5.13 -6.21 14.69
CA ILE A 53 4.28 -5.31 15.46
C ILE A 53 5.18 -4.42 16.30
N THR A 54 5.26 -3.14 15.95
CA THR A 54 6.22 -2.22 16.58
C THR A 54 5.60 -1.36 17.66
N THR A 55 4.29 -1.14 17.65
CA THR A 55 3.59 -0.49 18.76
C THR A 55 2.10 -0.86 18.72
N PHE A 56 1.61 -1.46 19.81
CA PHE A 56 0.18 -1.49 20.10
C PHE A 56 -0.26 -0.09 20.52
N VAL A 57 -0.70 0.74 19.59
CA VAL A 57 -1.50 1.90 19.97
C VAL A 57 -2.85 1.36 20.39
N MET A 58 -3.20 1.53 21.67
CA MET A 58 -4.55 1.21 22.16
C MET A 58 -5.57 1.84 21.20
N GLN A 59 -6.28 0.95 20.52
CA GLN A 59 -7.43 1.16 19.64
C GLN A 59 -7.99 2.58 19.73
N HIS A 60 -7.65 3.45 18.78
CA HIS A 60 -8.49 4.60 18.52
C HIS A 60 -9.46 4.15 17.43
N PRO A 61 -10.74 3.85 17.73
CA PRO A 61 -11.70 3.59 16.67
C PRO A 61 -11.91 4.91 15.95
N THR A 62 -11.16 5.16 14.89
CA THR A 62 -11.27 6.42 14.17
C THR A 62 -12.59 6.48 13.40
N GLY A 63 -13.15 5.31 13.08
CA GLY A 63 -14.35 5.18 12.26
C GLY A 63 -14.13 5.73 10.84
N LEU A 64 -12.90 6.06 10.46
CA LEU A 64 -12.58 6.75 9.21
C LEU A 64 -12.79 5.85 7.98
N HIS A 65 -12.66 4.53 8.14
CA HIS A 65 -13.01 3.57 7.10
C HIS A 65 -14.52 3.52 6.81
N ASP A 66 -15.32 3.78 7.83
CA ASP A 66 -16.78 3.87 7.74
C ASP A 66 -17.16 5.37 7.79
N MET A 67 -16.60 6.17 6.86
CA MET A 67 -17.01 7.58 6.66
C MET A 67 -18.52 7.68 6.83
N PRO A 68 -19.01 8.72 7.55
CA PRO A 68 -20.29 8.68 8.23
C PRO A 68 -21.39 8.27 7.26
N SER A 69 -21.83 7.02 7.36
CA SER A 69 -23.07 6.62 6.71
C SER A 69 -24.12 7.64 7.16
N PRO A 70 -24.82 8.33 6.24
CA PRO A 70 -25.81 9.34 6.59
C PRO A 70 -27.02 8.76 7.34
N LYS A 71 -27.02 7.44 7.61
CA LYS A 71 -28.03 6.74 8.39
C LYS A 71 -27.51 6.51 9.82
N PRO A 72 -28.15 7.11 10.84
CA PRO A 72 -27.88 6.80 12.24
C PRO A 72 -28.01 5.29 12.48
N GLY A 73 -27.02 4.68 13.13
CA GLY A 73 -27.17 3.35 13.75
C GLY A 73 -26.39 2.18 13.13
N LYS A 74 -25.41 2.40 12.25
CA LYS A 74 -24.60 1.29 11.71
C LYS A 74 -23.10 1.57 11.54
N HIS A 75 -22.48 2.28 12.49
CA HIS A 75 -21.02 2.27 12.59
C HIS A 75 -20.61 1.00 13.31
N SER A 76 -19.98 0.06 12.61
CA SER A 76 -19.28 -1.03 13.28
C SER A 76 -17.97 -0.46 13.81
N ILE A 77 -17.80 -0.43 15.13
CA ILE A 77 -16.49 -0.15 15.73
C ILE A 77 -15.51 -1.18 15.15
N LYS A 78 -14.45 -0.70 14.50
CA LYS A 78 -13.38 -1.56 14.02
C LYS A 78 -12.23 -1.54 15.02
N HIS A 79 -11.53 -2.65 15.10
CA HIS A 79 -10.29 -2.76 15.85
C HIS A 79 -9.13 -2.38 14.94
N GLU A 80 -8.33 -1.41 15.38
CA GLU A 80 -7.18 -0.91 14.65
C GLU A 80 -5.88 -1.40 15.32
N ALA A 81 -4.89 -1.76 14.50
CA ALA A 81 -3.52 -2.06 14.93
C ALA A 81 -2.53 -1.40 13.97
N TYR A 82 -1.37 -0.99 14.48
CA TYR A 82 -0.30 -0.42 13.69
C TYR A 82 0.82 -1.45 13.57
N VAL A 83 1.29 -1.68 12.35
CA VAL A 83 2.39 -2.60 12.07
C VAL A 83 3.45 -1.87 11.27
N ASP A 84 4.72 -2.19 11.49
CA ASP A 84 5.77 -1.77 10.58
C ASP A 84 6.03 -2.85 9.57
N PHE A 85 6.12 -2.43 8.32
CA PHE A 85 6.20 -3.32 7.19
C PHE A 85 7.25 -2.83 6.19
N GLY A 86 8.03 -3.78 5.68
CA GLY A 86 9.07 -3.53 4.68
C GLY A 86 10.36 -2.92 5.21
N GLU A 87 11.28 -2.64 4.27
CA GLU A 87 12.55 -1.96 4.53
C GLU A 87 12.74 -0.79 3.55
N PRO A 88 12.93 0.46 4.04
CA PRO A 88 12.81 0.88 5.44
C PRO A 88 11.38 0.68 5.99
N PRO A 89 11.22 0.45 7.31
CA PRO A 89 9.93 0.16 7.91
C PRO A 89 8.95 1.30 7.64
N THR A 90 7.78 0.93 7.13
CA THR A 90 6.65 1.84 7.00
C THR A 90 5.52 1.37 7.89
N GLN A 91 5.04 2.29 8.75
CA GLN A 91 3.85 2.07 9.54
C GLN A 91 2.60 2.01 8.66
N ILE A 92 1.82 0.94 8.83
CA ILE A 92 0.54 0.70 8.17
C ILE A 92 -0.53 0.48 9.23
N VAL A 93 -1.76 0.91 8.93
CA VAL A 93 -2.92 0.65 9.78
C VAL A 93 -3.64 -0.62 9.30
N LEU A 94 -3.81 -1.57 10.20
CA LEU A 94 -4.69 -2.72 10.04
C LEU A 94 -6.04 -2.41 10.66
N THR A 95 -7.13 -2.71 9.96
CA THR A 95 -8.48 -2.55 10.49
C THR A 95 -9.25 -3.86 10.38
N SER A 96 -9.75 -4.35 11.51
CA SER A 96 -10.41 -5.65 11.63
C SER A 96 -11.77 -5.53 12.32
N SER A 97 -12.70 -6.43 11.99
CA SER A 97 -13.96 -6.60 12.74
C SER A 97 -13.77 -7.40 14.04
N LYS A 98 -12.62 -8.07 14.20
CA LYS A 98 -12.23 -8.82 15.39
C LYS A 98 -11.02 -8.15 16.06
N PRO A 99 -10.89 -8.18 17.39
CA PRO A 99 -9.69 -7.71 18.06
C PRO A 99 -8.45 -8.45 17.55
N ILE A 100 -7.36 -7.72 17.31
CA ILE A 100 -6.03 -8.25 16.99
C ILE A 100 -5.25 -8.26 18.29
N TYR A 101 -4.61 -9.39 18.63
CA TYR A 101 -3.87 -9.57 19.90
C TYR A 101 -2.41 -10.03 19.71
N CYS A 102 -1.94 -10.10 18.47
CA CYS A 102 -0.56 -10.51 18.18
C CYS A 102 0.43 -9.52 18.80
N VAL A 103 1.55 -9.98 19.34
CA VAL A 103 2.49 -9.11 20.08
C VAL A 103 3.76 -8.86 19.28
N ASP A 104 4.28 -9.89 18.63
CA ASP A 104 5.57 -9.82 17.93
C ASP A 104 5.37 -9.73 16.42
N ARG A 105 4.72 -10.75 15.84
CA ARG A 105 4.57 -10.85 14.39
C ARG A 105 3.16 -11.28 13.99
N ILE A 106 2.72 -10.82 12.83
CA ILE A 106 1.39 -11.10 12.31
C ILE A 106 1.44 -11.41 10.83
N GLN A 107 0.73 -12.45 10.41
CA GLN A 107 0.37 -12.66 9.02
C GLN A 107 -1.03 -12.11 8.78
N VAL A 108 -1.21 -11.32 7.73
CA VAL A 108 -2.45 -10.64 7.41
C VAL A 108 -2.84 -10.96 5.97
N THR A 109 -4.11 -11.31 5.77
CA THR A 109 -4.78 -11.26 4.47
C THR A 109 -5.88 -10.22 4.53
N GLY A 110 -5.88 -9.28 3.58
CA GLY A 110 -6.86 -8.20 3.55
C GLY A 110 -6.85 -7.41 2.26
N THR A 111 -7.74 -6.43 2.17
CA THR A 111 -7.81 -5.53 1.01
C THR A 111 -7.11 -4.22 1.32
N VAL A 112 -6.25 -3.75 0.41
CA VAL A 112 -5.63 -2.42 0.52
C VAL A 112 -6.69 -1.36 0.27
N ASP A 113 -6.70 -0.35 1.13
CA ASP A 113 -7.57 0.82 1.03
C ASP A 113 -6.74 2.09 1.22
N MET A 114 -6.86 3.03 0.30
CA MET A 114 -6.18 4.33 0.40
C MET A 114 -7.07 5.33 1.13
N VAL A 115 -6.73 5.62 2.39
CA VAL A 115 -7.43 6.65 3.16
C VAL A 115 -6.74 8.00 2.96
N ALA A 116 -7.50 8.97 2.46
CA ALA A 116 -7.07 10.37 2.34
C ALA A 116 -8.09 11.27 3.04
N LEU A 117 -7.62 12.07 4.00
CA LEU A 117 -8.47 12.98 4.77
C LEU A 117 -8.71 14.34 4.08
N GLY A 118 -8.11 14.55 2.90
CA GLY A 118 -8.39 15.69 2.01
C GLY A 118 -7.82 17.05 2.45
N GLY A 119 -7.16 17.13 3.61
CA GLY A 119 -6.52 18.36 4.10
C GLY A 119 -5.17 18.67 3.43
N ALA A 120 -4.65 19.87 3.70
CA ALA A 120 -3.36 20.30 3.15
C ALA A 120 -2.19 19.47 3.71
N LYS A 121 -1.17 19.19 2.89
CA LYS A 121 0.02 18.45 3.30
C LYS A 121 0.68 19.10 4.53
N GLY A 122 1.05 18.28 5.53
CA GLY A 122 1.66 18.76 6.77
C GLY A 122 0.65 19.21 7.84
N THR A 123 -0.65 19.16 7.55
CA THR A 123 -1.71 19.37 8.55
C THR A 123 -2.24 18.05 9.09
N LYS A 124 -2.93 18.09 10.24
CA LYS A 124 -3.58 16.89 10.83
C LYS A 124 -4.56 16.22 9.85
N SER A 125 -5.24 16.98 9.01
CA SER A 125 -6.16 16.47 7.98
C SER A 125 -5.47 16.17 6.64
N GLY A 126 -4.16 16.42 6.51
CA GLY A 126 -3.37 16.10 5.32
C GLY A 126 -2.88 14.65 5.24
N TYR A 127 -3.40 13.78 6.10
CA TYR A 127 -3.02 12.38 6.17
C TYR A 127 -3.53 11.60 4.95
N ALA A 128 -2.61 10.89 4.28
CA ALA A 128 -2.92 10.06 3.11
C ALA A 128 -1.98 8.85 3.03
N ASN A 129 -2.41 7.69 3.53
CA ASN A 129 -1.61 6.48 3.63
C ASN A 129 -2.40 5.21 3.28
N PRO A 130 -1.72 4.11 2.93
CA PRO A 130 -2.35 2.80 2.76
C PRO A 130 -2.80 2.21 4.09
N TRP A 131 -3.98 1.59 4.08
CA TRP A 131 -4.58 0.87 5.20
C TRP A 131 -4.97 -0.52 4.71
N ILE A 132 -5.08 -1.49 5.61
CA ILE A 132 -5.49 -2.85 5.27
C ILE A 132 -6.80 -3.18 5.97
N LYS A 133 -7.86 -3.41 5.18
CA LYS A 133 -9.11 -4.02 5.66
C LYS A 133 -8.88 -5.51 5.84
N VAL A 134 -8.64 -5.92 7.08
CA VAL A 134 -8.28 -7.28 7.45
C VAL A 134 -9.47 -8.21 7.25
N LYS A 135 -9.25 -9.28 6.47
CA LYS A 135 -10.18 -10.39 6.28
C LYS A 135 -9.81 -11.57 7.16
N HIS A 136 -8.52 -11.86 7.25
CA HIS A 136 -7.95 -12.91 8.08
C HIS A 136 -6.61 -12.46 8.64
N PHE A 137 -6.27 -12.93 9.84
CA PHE A 137 -4.94 -12.77 10.39
C PHE A 137 -4.57 -13.96 11.28
N GLU A 138 -3.28 -14.19 11.42
CA GLU A 138 -2.66 -15.19 12.27
C GLU A 138 -1.49 -14.54 13.01
N CYS A 139 -1.37 -14.81 14.32
CA CYS A 139 -0.20 -14.38 15.08
C CYS A 139 0.92 -15.38 14.81
N LEU A 140 2.06 -14.87 14.35
CA LEU A 140 3.26 -15.68 14.13
C LEU A 140 4.15 -15.50 15.37
N ASP A 141 4.70 -16.61 15.85
CA ASP A 141 5.67 -16.66 16.97
C ASP A 141 5.07 -16.34 18.37
N GLU A 142 4.09 -17.13 18.83
CA GLU A 142 3.70 -17.21 20.26
C GLU A 142 4.69 -17.99 21.13
#